data_AF-A0A482IUH9-F1
#
_entry.id   AF-A0A482IUH9-F1
#
_cell.length_a   1.000
_cell.length_b   1.000
_cell.length_c   1.000
_cell.angle_alpha   90.00
_cell.angle_beta   90.00
_cell.angle_gamma   90.00
#
_symmetry.space_group_name_H-M   'P 1'
#
loop_
_entity.id
_entity.type
_entity.pdbx_description
1 polymer ?
#
loop_
_entity_poly.entity_id
_entity_poly.type
_entity_poly.pdbx_seq_one_letter_code
_entity_poly.pdbx_strand_id
1 'polypeptide(L)'
;MQRSNIRYLPQVDHWRAVAAIWIVLYHGLHVVGGLLTSHAPLDTYFVSSNPIMASIIEGHSAVALFMVLSGFIFTYGAFGRSVSYVPFLKNRFLRIYPLFLVTVFVAIASNPGKVSLDKFLFTVLPLADYSSA
;
A
#
# COMPACT_ATOMS: atom_id res chain seq x y z
N MET A 1 12.15 7.14 26.75
CA MET A 1 12.70 6.16 25.78
C MET A 1 13.44 6.93 24.69
N GLN A 2 14.76 6.92 24.73
CA GLN A 2 15.61 7.66 23.81
C GLN A 2 15.63 6.91 22.47
N ARG A 3 15.01 7.46 21.41
CA ARG A 3 15.09 6.86 20.08
C ARG A 3 16.55 6.89 19.64
N SER A 4 17.12 5.74 19.31
CA SER A 4 18.32 5.73 18.48
C SER A 4 17.93 6.35 17.15
N ASN A 5 18.46 7.54 16.87
CA ASN A 5 18.25 8.21 15.60
C ASN A 5 18.97 7.34 14.55
N ILE A 6 18.24 6.43 13.91
CA ILE A 6 18.78 5.65 12.79
C ILE A 6 19.31 6.69 11.80
N ARG A 7 20.56 6.52 11.37
CA ARG A 7 21.19 7.45 10.43
C ARG A 7 20.24 7.66 9.26
N TYR A 8 19.85 8.91 9.01
CA TYR A 8 19.02 9.26 7.89
C TYR A 8 19.71 8.79 6.60
N LEU A 9 18.97 8.06 5.75
CA LEU A 9 19.45 7.51 4.49
C LEU A 9 18.66 8.15 3.33
N PRO A 10 19.07 9.36 2.86
CA PRO A 10 18.34 10.07 1.82
C PRO A 10 18.13 9.23 0.55
N GLN A 11 19.08 8.36 0.22
CA GLN A 11 19.03 7.48 -0.95
C GLN A 11 17.80 6.57 -0.92
N VAL A 12 17.48 6.02 0.26
CA VAL A 12 16.33 5.12 0.41
C VAL A 12 15.02 5.89 0.29
N ASP A 13 14.99 7.13 0.78
CA ASP A 13 13.80 7.97 0.68
C ASP A 13 13.52 8.41 -0.75
N HIS A 14 14.55 8.66 -1.57
CA HIS A 14 14.36 8.87 -3.00
C HIS A 14 13.75 7.65 -3.69
N TRP A 15 14.19 6.43 -3.37
CA TRP A 15 13.57 5.21 -3.90
C TRP A 15 12.12 5.01 -3.43
N ARG A 16 11.79 5.42 -2.21
CA ARG A 16 10.40 5.44 -1.73
C ARG A 16 9.57 6.46 -2.51
N ALA A 17 10.13 7.63 -2.83
CA ALA A 17 9.45 8.63 -3.65
C ALA A 17 9.17 8.10 -5.07
N VAL A 18 10.14 7.41 -5.69
CA VAL A 18 9.95 6.73 -6.98
C VAL A 18 8.82 5.71 -6.89
N ALA A 19 8.81 4.85 -5.86
CA ALA A 19 7.74 3.89 -5.65
C ALA A 19 6.37 4.56 -5.45
N ALA A 20 6.31 5.67 -4.71
CA ALA A 20 5.07 6.44 -4.52
C ALA A 20 4.54 7.02 -5.84
N ILE A 21 5.40 7.63 -6.64
CA ILE A 21 5.05 8.16 -7.97
C ILE A 21 4.51 7.02 -8.85
N TRP A 22 5.17 5.87 -8.84
CA TRP A 22 4.72 4.69 -9.60
C TRP A 22 3.30 4.25 -9.20
N ILE A 23 2.99 4.16 -7.89
CA ILE A 23 1.63 3.83 -7.41
C ILE A 23 0.60 4.90 -7.80
N VAL A 24 0.98 6.17 -7.78
CA VAL A 24 0.11 7.26 -8.25
C VAL A 24 -0.17 7.12 -9.74
N LEU A 25 0.83 6.76 -10.55
CA LEU A 25 0.64 6.51 -11.99
C LEU A 25 -0.26 5.30 -12.24
N TYR A 26 -0.09 4.21 -11.48
CA TYR A 26 -0.97 3.04 -11.53
C TYR A 26 -2.43 3.42 -11.26
N HIS A 27 -2.71 4.07 -10.12
CA HIS A 27 -4.07 4.47 -9.77
C HIS A 27 -4.63 5.51 -10.73
N GLY A 28 -3.81 6.47 -11.16
CA GLY A 28 -4.21 7.48 -12.14
C GLY A 28 -4.60 6.84 -13.47
N LEU A 29 -3.81 5.90 -13.98
CA LEU A 29 -4.09 5.19 -15.22
C LEU A 29 -5.39 4.38 -15.14
N HIS A 30 -5.59 3.61 -14.08
CA HIS A 30 -6.79 2.77 -13.95
C HIS A 30 -8.06 3.60 -13.70
N VAL A 31 -8.01 4.58 -12.79
CA VAL A 31 -9.18 5.40 -12.45
C VAL A 31 -9.52 6.37 -13.58
N VAL A 32 -8.55 7.15 -14.06
CA VAL A 32 -8.79 8.16 -15.11
C VAL A 32 -8.95 7.47 -16.46
N GLY A 33 -8.13 6.47 -16.77
CA GLY A 33 -8.25 5.70 -18.02
C GLY A 33 -9.58 4.96 -18.11
N GLY A 34 -10.01 4.28 -17.04
CA GLY A 34 -11.32 3.62 -16.99
C GLY A 34 -12.48 4.61 -17.13
N LEU A 35 -12.39 5.79 -16.50
CA LEU A 35 -13.38 6.86 -16.67
C LEU A 35 -13.47 7.35 -18.13
N LEU A 36 -12.33 7.59 -18.78
CA LEU A 36 -12.27 8.13 -20.14
C LEU A 36 -12.69 7.12 -21.21
N THR A 37 -12.43 5.83 -20.99
CA THR A 37 -12.66 4.79 -22.02
C THR A 37 -13.99 4.07 -21.84
N SER A 38 -14.39 3.78 -20.61
CA SER A 38 -15.53 2.91 -20.31
C SER A 38 -16.62 3.62 -19.50
N HIS A 39 -16.44 4.90 -19.13
CA HIS A 39 -17.31 5.64 -18.19
C HIS A 39 -17.50 4.91 -16.84
N ALA A 40 -16.64 3.93 -16.56
CA ALA A 40 -16.67 3.04 -15.41
C ALA A 40 -15.23 2.92 -14.88
N PRO A 41 -14.88 3.67 -13.81
CA PRO A 41 -13.49 3.89 -13.40
C PRO A 41 -12.73 2.66 -12.84
N LEU A 42 -13.34 1.47 -12.80
CA LEU A 42 -12.71 0.24 -12.26
C LEU A 42 -12.96 -1.03 -13.10
N ASP A 43 -13.68 -0.95 -14.22
CA ASP A 43 -14.05 -2.15 -14.99
C ASP A 43 -13.11 -2.44 -16.17
N THR A 44 -12.13 -1.56 -16.41
CA THR A 44 -11.22 -1.64 -17.55
C THR A 44 -9.85 -2.14 -17.13
N TYR A 45 -9.48 -3.35 -17.55
CA TYR A 45 -8.13 -3.89 -17.34
C TYR A 45 -7.26 -3.57 -18.56
N PHE A 46 -6.28 -2.69 -18.38
CA PHE A 46 -5.31 -2.38 -19.43
C PHE A 46 -4.29 -3.52 -19.57
N VAL A 47 -3.87 -3.82 -20.80
CA VAL A 47 -2.79 -4.79 -21.08
C VAL A 47 -1.83 -4.14 -22.05
N SER A 48 -0.52 -4.28 -21.80
CA SER A 48 0.53 -3.77 -22.69
C SER A 48 1.60 -4.82 -22.91
N SER A 49 2.08 -4.92 -24.15
CA SER A 49 3.26 -5.73 -24.51
C SER A 49 4.58 -5.03 -24.21
N ASN A 50 4.57 -3.74 -23.87
CA ASN A 50 5.76 -3.01 -23.48
C ASN A 50 6.09 -3.31 -22.01
N PRO A 51 7.29 -3.82 -21.69
CA PRO A 51 7.62 -4.26 -20.33
C PRO A 51 7.58 -3.13 -19.30
N ILE A 52 7.92 -1.89 -19.68
CA ILE A 52 7.87 -0.74 -18.78
C ILE A 52 6.41 -0.40 -18.47
N MET A 53 5.58 -0.35 -19.51
CA MET A 53 4.16 -0.02 -19.36
C MET A 53 3.39 -1.12 -18.62
N ALA A 54 3.69 -2.39 -18.89
CA ALA A 54 3.15 -3.53 -18.15
C ALA A 54 3.42 -3.41 -16.65
N SER A 55 4.65 -3.03 -16.27
CA SER A 55 5.01 -2.82 -14.87
C SER A 55 4.24 -1.68 -14.20
N ILE A 56 3.91 -0.62 -14.94
CA ILE A 56 3.07 0.49 -14.45
C ILE A 56 1.61 0.04 -14.31
N ILE A 57 1.10 -0.70 -15.29
CA ILE A 57 -0.29 -1.20 -15.31
C ILE A 57 -0.56 -2.21 -14.19
N GLU A 58 0.41 -3.05 -13.82
CA GLU A 58 0.22 -4.07 -12.77
C GLU A 58 0.33 -3.51 -11.35
N GLY A 59 1.15 -2.48 -11.12
CA GLY A 59 1.30 -1.82 -9.82
C GLY A 59 1.97 -2.64 -8.71
N HIS A 60 1.94 -3.97 -8.75
CA HIS A 60 2.50 -4.86 -7.72
C HIS A 60 4.01 -4.66 -7.50
N SER A 61 4.76 -4.37 -8.57
CA SER A 61 6.19 -4.09 -8.50
C SER A 61 6.53 -2.91 -7.58
N ALA A 62 5.71 -1.85 -7.60
CA ALA A 62 5.90 -0.68 -6.76
C ALA A 62 5.65 -0.99 -5.27
N VAL A 63 4.63 -1.82 -4.98
CA VAL A 63 4.35 -2.30 -3.60
C VAL A 63 5.48 -3.21 -3.11
N ALA A 64 5.95 -4.13 -3.95
CA ALA A 64 7.09 -5.00 -3.64
C ALA A 64 8.33 -4.17 -3.30
N LEU A 65 8.61 -3.10 -4.06
CA LEU A 65 9.70 -2.18 -3.77
C LEU A 65 9.53 -1.51 -2.39
N PHE A 66 8.33 -1.03 -2.04
CA PHE A 66 8.07 -0.50 -0.70
C PHE A 66 8.34 -1.51 0.42
N MET A 67 7.97 -2.78 0.21
CA MET A 67 8.22 -3.85 1.17
C MET A 67 9.72 -4.13 1.33
N VAL A 68 10.45 -4.26 0.22
CA VAL A 68 11.91 -4.49 0.21
C VAL A 68 12.64 -3.34 0.90
N LEU A 69 12.36 -2.08 0.57
CA LEU A 69 13.00 -0.91 1.19
C LEU A 69 12.67 -0.80 2.69
N SER A 70 11.48 -1.25 3.10
CA SER A 70 11.08 -1.27 4.52
C SER A 70 11.78 -2.38 5.29
N GLY A 71 11.99 -3.55 4.67
CA GLY A 71 12.84 -4.61 5.22
C GLY A 71 14.30 -4.17 5.32
N PHE A 72 14.83 -3.53 4.28
CA PHE A 72 16.20 -3.02 4.26
C PHE A 72 16.48 -2.03 5.40
N ILE A 73 15.65 -0.98 5.56
CA ILE A 73 15.84 0.00 6.66
C ILE A 73 15.76 -0.67 8.03
N PHE A 74 14.86 -1.64 8.18
CA PHE A 74 14.74 -2.39 9.43
C PHE A 74 16.02 -3.16 9.74
N THR A 75 16.49 -3.98 8.80
CA THR A 75 17.73 -4.77 8.98
C THR A 75 18.95 -3.87 9.19
N TYR A 76 19.08 -2.79 8.43
CA TYR A 76 20.17 -1.83 8.56
C TYR A 76 20.16 -1.14 9.94
N GLY A 77 19.00 -0.68 10.41
CA GLY A 77 18.88 -0.02 11.73
C GLY A 77 19.03 -0.98 12.92
N ALA A 78 18.72 -2.26 12.71
CA ALA A 78 18.83 -3.34 13.69
C ALA A 78 20.22 -4.00 13.73
N PHE A 79 21.09 -3.72 12.77
CA PHE A 79 22.38 -4.40 12.65
C PHE A 79 23.22 -4.23 13.93
N GLY A 80 23.59 -5.35 14.56
CA GLY A 80 24.38 -5.37 15.79
C GLY A 80 23.66 -4.86 17.05
N ARG A 81 22.33 -4.73 17.04
CA ARG A 81 21.54 -4.22 18.17
C ARG A 81 20.41 -5.18 18.55
N SER A 82 20.06 -5.22 19.84
CA SER A 82 18.85 -5.92 20.29
C SER A 82 17.61 -5.14 19.87
N VAL A 83 16.72 -5.78 19.11
CA VAL A 83 15.47 -5.18 18.64
C VAL A 83 14.34 -5.57 19.58
N SER A 84 13.65 -4.58 20.12
CA SER A 84 12.38 -4.82 20.81
C SER A 84 11.26 -5.00 19.78
N TYR A 85 10.85 -6.26 19.56
CA TYR A 85 9.87 -6.62 18.53
C TYR A 85 8.51 -5.97 18.75
N VAL A 86 8.00 -5.97 19.99
CA VAL A 86 6.66 -5.45 20.32
C VAL A 86 6.54 -3.94 20.08
N PRO A 87 7.46 -3.08 20.58
CA PRO A 87 7.44 -1.66 20.26
C PRO A 87 7.60 -1.37 18.75
N PHE A 88 8.41 -2.16 18.05
CA PHE A 88 8.55 -2.04 16.59
C PHE A 88 7.22 -2.30 15.87
N LEU A 89 6.55 -3.41 16.19
CA LEU A 89 5.28 -3.76 15.55
C LEU A 89 4.17 -2.75 15.89
N LYS A 90 4.11 -2.29 17.15
CA LYS A 90 3.17 -1.25 17.59
C LYS A 90 3.35 0.04 16.78
N ASN A 91 4.59 0.50 16.58
CA ASN A 91 4.85 1.71 15.80
C ASN A 91 4.45 1.57 14.33
N ARG A 92 4.63 0.37 13.75
CA ARG A 92 4.21 0.09 12.37
C ARG A 92 2.68 0.06 12.26
N PHE A 93 2.02 -0.58 13.22
CA PHE A 93 0.56 -0.62 13.30
C PHE A 93 -0.04 0.79 13.41
N LEU A 94 0.45 1.60 14.36
CA LEU A 94 0.02 2.99 14.53
C LEU A 94 0.32 3.89 13.33
N ARG A 95 1.19 3.48 12.40
CA ARG A 95 1.47 4.21 11.17
C ARG A 95 0.52 3.82 10.03
N ILE A 96 0.28 2.52 9.84
CA ILE A 96 -0.48 1.99 8.70
C ILE A 96 -1.98 2.02 8.98
N TYR A 97 -2.40 1.60 10.18
CA TYR A 97 -3.81 1.37 10.50
C TYR A 97 -4.66 2.66 10.50
N PRO A 98 -4.18 3.82 10.99
CA PRO A 98 -4.98 5.05 10.92
C PRO A 98 -5.29 5.48 9.49
N LEU A 99 -4.28 5.44 8.60
CA LEU A 99 -4.49 5.78 7.19
C LEU A 99 -5.44 4.78 6.53
N PHE A 100 -5.27 3.49 6.82
CA PHE A 100 -6.15 2.43 6.33
C PHE A 100 -7.62 2.65 6.75
N LEU A 101 -7.87 2.92 8.03
CA LEU A 101 -9.24 3.19 8.52
C LEU A 101 -9.86 4.42 7.83
N VAL A 102 -9.08 5.48 7.61
CA VAL A 102 -9.53 6.64 6.85
C VAL A 102 -9.93 6.25 5.42
N THR A 103 -9.10 5.45 4.73
CA THR A 103 -9.45 5.00 3.36
C THR A 103 -10.69 4.12 3.32
N VAL A 104 -10.88 3.24 4.31
CA VAL A 104 -12.09 2.42 4.44
C VAL A 104 -13.31 3.31 4.70
N PHE A 105 -13.19 4.30 5.58
CA PHE A 105 -14.27 5.25 5.85
C PHE A 105 -14.67 6.04 4.59
N VAL A 106 -13.69 6.54 3.83
CA VAL A 106 -13.93 7.24 2.55
C VAL A 106 -14.59 6.31 1.53
N ALA A 107 -14.19 5.04 1.47
CA ALA A 107 -14.79 4.06 0.58
C ALA A 107 -16.27 3.78 0.93
N ILE A 108 -16.59 3.65 2.22
CA ILE A 108 -17.96 3.50 2.73
C ILE A 108 -18.79 4.73 2.44
N ALA A 109 -18.25 5.92 2.73
CA ALA A 109 -18.94 7.19 2.49
C ALA A 109 -19.24 7.42 0.99
N SER A 110 -18.37 6.95 0.10
CA SER A 110 -18.57 7.03 -1.35
C SER A 110 -19.62 6.05 -1.89
N ASN A 111 -19.92 4.97 -1.17
CA ASN A 111 -20.87 3.93 -1.58
C ASN A 111 -21.82 3.49 -0.43
N PRO A 112 -22.65 4.39 0.11
CA PRO A 112 -23.43 4.13 1.33
C PRO A 112 -24.45 2.99 1.20
N GLY A 113 -24.87 2.63 -0.02
CA GLY A 113 -25.88 1.60 -0.28
C GLY A 113 -25.38 0.15 -0.40
N LYS A 114 -24.06 -0.11 -0.32
CA LYS A 114 -23.48 -1.46 -0.52
C LYS A 114 -22.73 -2.02 0.70
N VAL A 115 -22.92 -1.42 1.88
CA VAL A 115 -22.12 -1.74 3.07
C VAL A 115 -22.87 -2.70 3.98
N SER A 116 -22.48 -3.97 3.90
CA SER A 116 -22.91 -5.00 4.85
C SER A 116 -21.88 -5.13 5.98
N LEU A 117 -22.34 -5.38 7.20
CA LEU A 117 -21.48 -5.42 8.41
C LEU A 117 -20.45 -6.56 8.35
N ASP A 118 -20.80 -7.67 7.71
CA ASP A 118 -19.92 -8.78 7.35
C ASP A 118 -18.77 -8.34 6.43
N LYS A 119 -19.07 -7.68 5.31
CA LYS A 119 -18.04 -7.15 4.38
C LYS A 119 -17.11 -6.13 5.03
N PHE A 120 -17.65 -5.30 5.93
CA PHE A 120 -16.86 -4.36 6.71
C PHE A 120 -15.89 -5.08 7.65
N LEU A 121 -16.36 -6.07 8.43
CA LEU A 121 -15.53 -6.89 9.30
C LEU A 121 -14.43 -7.63 8.54
N PHE A 122 -14.76 -8.20 7.36
CA PHE A 122 -13.79 -8.86 6.49
C PHE A 122 -12.77 -7.91 5.89
N THR A 123 -13.13 -6.64 5.66
CA THR A 123 -12.18 -5.64 5.16
C THR A 123 -11.23 -5.19 6.27
N VAL A 124 -11.74 -4.98 7.48
CA VAL A 124 -10.96 -4.44 8.62
C VAL A 124 -10.04 -5.50 9.25
N LEU A 125 -10.51 -6.75 9.32
CA LEU A 125 -9.69 -7.86 9.78
C LEU A 125 -8.92 -8.46 8.60
N PRO A 126 -7.62 -8.79 8.75
CA PRO A 126 -6.83 -9.45 7.71
C PRO A 126 -7.21 -10.95 7.55
N LEU A 127 -8.51 -11.26 7.61
CA LEU A 127 -9.09 -12.61 7.48
C LEU A 127 -9.94 -12.75 6.20
N ALA A 128 -9.74 -11.84 5.25
CA ALA A 128 -10.68 -11.54 4.17
C ALA A 128 -10.91 -12.65 3.11
N ASP A 129 -10.23 -13.81 3.16
CA ASP A 129 -10.22 -14.72 2.01
C ASP A 129 -10.27 -16.23 2.34
N TYR A 130 -10.93 -16.64 3.43
CA TYR A 130 -11.14 -18.07 3.73
C TYR A 130 -12.58 -18.57 3.53
N SER A 131 -13.51 -17.72 3.08
CA SER A 131 -14.94 -18.07 3.01
C SER A 131 -15.50 -18.25 1.59
N SER A 132 -14.67 -18.14 0.54
CA SER A 132 -15.09 -18.31 -0.86
C SER A 132 -14.40 -19.48 -1.58
N ALA A 133 -13.95 -20.50 -0.84
CA ALA A 133 -13.56 -21.81 -1.37
C ALA A 133 -14.67 -22.84 -1.13
#